data_AF-A0A4Q2JI94-F1
#
_entry.id   AF-A0A4Q2JI94-F1
#
_cell.length_a   1.000
_cell.length_b   1.000
_cell.length_c   1.000
_cell.angle_alpha   90.00
_cell.angle_beta   90.00
_cell.angle_gamma   90.00
#
_symmetry.space_group_name_H-M   'P 1'
#
loop_
_entity.id
_entity.type
_entity.pdbx_description
1 polymer ?
#
loop_
_entity_poly.entity_id
_entity_poly.type
_entity_poly.pdbx_seq_one_letter_code
_entity_poly.pdbx_strand_id
1 'polypeptide(L)' 'AGRGEVTGRLRLVGGSAATLAEATGGTPDLAVWSHPVTPSGRVELLPFLHEQAISITNHRFGNPTTISDGVI' A
#
# COMPACT_ATOMS: atom_id res chain seq x y z
N ALA A 1 -12.92 28.07 6.97
CA ALA A 1 -12.02 27.61 5.90
C ALA A 1 -11.78 26.12 6.13
N GLY A 2 -12.34 25.25 5.28
CA GLY A 2 -12.18 23.80 5.44
C GLY A 2 -10.72 23.44 5.27
N ARG A 3 -10.06 22.96 6.33
CA ARG A 3 -8.78 22.27 6.18
C ARG A 3 -9.03 21.13 5.20
N GLY A 4 -8.31 21.10 4.08
CA GLY A 4 -8.40 20.00 3.14
C GLY A 4 -8.18 18.69 3.90
N GLU A 5 -9.15 17.80 3.83
CA GLU A 5 -9.11 16.52 4.54
C GLU A 5 -7.98 15.69 3.92
N VAL A 6 -6.96 15.39 4.72
CA VAL A 6 -5.79 14.61 4.27
C VAL A 6 -6.09 13.14 4.58
N THR A 7 -6.28 12.35 3.53
CA THR A 7 -6.55 10.91 3.62
C THR A 7 -5.55 10.11 2.78
N GLY A 8 -5.43 8.81 3.05
CA GLY A 8 -4.63 7.88 2.25
C GLY A 8 -3.33 7.45 2.93
N ARG A 9 -2.23 7.41 2.18
CA ARG A 9 -0.92 6.91 2.64
C ARG A 9 0.14 7.99 2.52
N LEU A 10 0.91 8.19 3.59
CA LEU A 10 2.04 9.13 3.61
C LEU A 10 3.31 8.42 4.06
N ARG A 11 4.36 8.53 3.25
CA ARG A 11 5.72 8.17 3.62
C ARG A 11 6.46 9.41 4.13
N LEU A 12 6.75 9.46 5.44
CA LEU A 12 7.39 10.62 6.05
C LEU A 12 8.92 10.50 5.93
N VAL A 13 9.54 11.41 5.18
CA VAL A 13 11.00 11.45 5.00
C VAL A 13 11.58 12.59 5.83
N GLY A 14 12.29 12.23 6.91
CA GLY A 14 12.75 13.18 7.91
C GLY A 14 11.60 13.80 8.72
N GLY A 15 11.92 14.67 9.68
CA GLY A 15 10.92 15.30 10.54
C GLY A 15 10.37 14.40 11.65
N SER A 16 9.29 14.86 12.30
CA SER A 16 8.68 14.22 13.47
C SER A 16 7.27 13.71 13.16
N ALA A 17 7.02 12.44 13.49
CA ALA A 17 5.69 11.85 13.39
C ALA A 17 4.66 12.56 14.29
N ALA A 18 5.08 13.06 15.45
CA ALA A 18 4.21 13.81 16.37
C ALA A 18 3.77 15.15 15.75
N THR A 19 4.71 15.89 15.18
CA THR A 19 4.40 17.17 14.50
C THR A 19 3.48 16.96 13.31
N LEU A 20 3.68 15.88 12.54
CA LEU A 20 2.77 15.53 11.45
C LEU A 20 1.36 15.21 11.98
N ALA A 21 1.25 14.41 13.05
CA ALA A 21 -0.03 14.07 13.64
C ALA A 21 -0.79 15.31 14.14
N GLU A 22 -0.10 16.26 14.79
CA GLU A 22 -0.72 17.53 15.18
C GLU A 22 -1.20 18.36 13.99
N ALA A 23 -0.39 18.43 12.92
CA ALA A 23 -0.73 19.17 11.70
C ALA A 23 -1.96 18.59 10.98
N THR A 24 -2.14 17.27 11.00
CA THR A 24 -3.28 16.57 10.40
C THR A 24 -4.46 16.40 11.35
N GLY A 25 -4.36 16.90 12.59
CA GLY A 25 -5.39 16.72 13.62
C GLY A 25 -5.55 15.27 14.08
N GLY A 26 -4.55 14.42 13.85
CA GLY A 26 -4.56 13.01 14.25
C GLY A 26 -5.58 12.16 13.50
N THR A 27 -5.97 12.55 12.28
CA THR A 27 -6.97 11.80 11.51
C THR A 27 -6.57 10.33 11.31
N PRO A 28 -7.47 9.36 11.63
CA PRO A 28 -7.21 7.94 11.40
C PRO A 28 -7.28 7.56 9.91
N ASP A 29 -7.79 8.45 9.05
CA ASP A 29 -7.89 8.22 7.60
C ASP A 29 -6.55 8.39 6.86
N LEU A 30 -5.48 8.76 7.58
CA LEU A 30 -4.13 8.89 7.06
C LEU A 30 -3.19 7.85 7.69
N ALA A 31 -2.78 6.86 6.92
CA ALA A 31 -1.73 5.94 7.31
C ALA A 31 -0.35 6.58 7.13
N VAL A 32 0.46 6.58 8.19
CA VAL A 32 1.78 7.22 8.23
C VAL A 32 2.89 6.19 8.42
N TRP A 33 3.84 6.13 7.48
CA TRP A 33 5.10 5.39 7.61
C TRP A 33 6.23 6.36 7.98
N SER A 34 6.61 6.36 9.25
CA SER A 34 7.58 7.30 9.84
C SER A 34 8.92 6.68 10.24
N HIS A 35 9.13 5.39 9.99
CA HIS A 35 10.40 4.73 10.26
C HIS A 35 11.54 5.35 9.42
N PRO A 36 12.81 5.26 9.86
CA PRO A 36 13.95 5.72 9.09
C PRO A 36 13.96 5.11 7.67
N VAL A 37 14.33 5.92 6.67
CA VAL A 37 14.48 5.43 5.29
C VAL A 37 15.57 4.36 5.25
N THR A 38 15.30 3.25 4.57
CA THR A 38 16.25 2.14 4.42
C THR A 38 16.56 1.87 2.94
N PRO A 39 17.81 1.48 2.60
CA PRO A 39 18.15 1.00 1.26
C PRO A 39 17.54 -0.38 0.97
N SER A 40 16.97 -1.07 1.96
CA SER A 40 16.27 -2.34 1.77
C SER A 40 14.96 -2.13 1.01
N GLY A 41 15.03 -2.18 -0.32
CA GLY A 41 13.86 -2.00 -1.19
C GLY A 41 12.68 -2.92 -0.84
N ARG A 42 12.95 -4.14 -0.36
CA ARG A 42 11.90 -5.08 0.07
C ARG A 42 11.03 -4.52 1.20
N VAL A 43 11.59 -3.72 2.09
CA VAL A 43 10.85 -3.08 3.20
C VAL A 43 10.31 -1.72 2.76
N GLU A 44 11.13 -0.93 2.06
CA GLU A 44 10.78 0.45 1.69
C GLU A 44 9.69 0.54 0.62
N LEU A 45 9.49 -0.50 -0.22
CA LEU A 45 8.45 -0.52 -1.25
C LEU A 45 7.02 -0.76 -0.71
N LEU A 46 6.86 -1.30 0.50
CA LEU A 46 5.54 -1.66 1.05
C LEU A 46 4.50 -0.53 1.03
N PRO A 47 4.83 0.75 1.31
CA PRO A 47 3.86 1.84 1.26
C PRO A 47 3.42 2.23 -0.16
N PHE A 48 4.14 1.76 -1.19
CA PHE A 48 4.00 2.19 -2.59
C PHE A 48 3.35 1.13 -3.49
N LEU A 49 3.12 -0.07 -2.96
CA LEU A 49 2.52 -1.17 -3.70
C LEU A 49 1.14 -1.48 -3.14
N HIS A 50 0.25 -1.94 -4.01
CA HIS A 50 -0.99 -2.58 -3.59
C HIS A 50 -0.83 -4.08 -3.80
N GLU A 51 -0.94 -4.83 -2.72
CA GLU A 51 -0.98 -6.28 -2.79
C GLU A 51 -2.27 -6.73 -3.49
N GLN A 52 -2.14 -7.72 -4.38
CA GLN A 52 -3.27 -8.30 -5.10
C GLN A 52 -3.10 -9.80 -5.19
N ALA A 53 -4.15 -10.53 -4.86
CA ALA A 53 -4.26 -11.96 -5.08
C ALA A 53 -5.28 -12.23 -6.18
N ILE A 54 -4.90 -13.03 -7.17
CA ILE A 54 -5.77 -13.47 -8.26
C ILE A 54 -5.81 -14.99 -8.23
N SER A 55 -7.01 -15.57 -8.22
CA SER A 55 -7.21 -17.02 -8.29
C SER A 55 -7.97 -17.35 -9.57
N ILE A 56 -7.44 -18.31 -10.33
CA ILE A 56 -8.01 -18.75 -11.61
C ILE A 56 -8.27 -20.25 -11.52
N THR A 57 -9.51 -20.65 -11.73
CA THR A 57 -9.87 -22.06 -11.90
C THR A 57 -9.36 -22.54 -13.26
N ASN A 58 -8.25 -23.28 -13.29
CA ASN A 58 -7.65 -23.75 -14.54
C ASN A 58 -8.19 -25.13 -14.99
N HIS A 59 -9.51 -25.28 -14.97
CA HIS A 59 -10.18 -26.45 -15.53
C HIS A 59 -11.60 -26.10 -15.96
N ARG A 60 -12.14 -26.91 -16.87
CA ARG A 60 -13.56 -26.91 -17.23
C ARG A 60 -14.16 -28.27 -16.91
N PHE A 61 -15.02 -28.33 -15.90
CA PHE A 61 -15.62 -29.58 -15.41
C PHE A 61 -14.58 -30.66 -15.06
N GLY A 62 -13.48 -30.26 -14.43
CA GLY A 62 -12.37 -31.17 -14.06
C GLY A 62 -11.34 -31.44 -15.17
N ASN A 63 -11.67 -31.13 -16.44
CA ASN A 63 -10.70 -31.25 -17.53
C ASN A 63 -9.76 -30.03 -17.52
N PRO A 64 -8.43 -30.21 -17.50
CA PRO A 64 -7.48 -29.11 -17.61
C PRO A 64 -7.76 -28.24 -18.84
N THR A 65 -7.46 -26.95 -18.74
CA THR A 65 -7.55 -26.00 -19.85
C THR A 65 -6.26 -25.20 -20.00
N THR A 66 -6.05 -24.60 -21.16
CA THR A 66 -4.85 -23.83 -21.53
C THR A 66 -5.07 -22.32 -21.48
N ILE A 67 -6.19 -21.87 -20.89
CA ILE A 67 -6.61 -20.46 -20.90
C ILE A 67 -5.64 -19.57 -20.13
N SER A 68 -5.00 -20.08 -19.08
CA SER A 68 -4.01 -19.34 -18.29
C SER A 68 -2.59 -19.37 -18.88
N ASP A 69 -2.37 -20.13 -19.96
CA ASP A 69 -1.03 -20.33 -20.51
C ASP A 69 -0.47 -18.99 -21.01
N GLY A 70 0.74 -18.64 -20.54
CA GLY A 70 1.41 -17.38 -20.88
C GLY A 70 0.90 -16.15 -20.11
N VAL A 71 -0.03 -16.32 -19.17
CA VAL A 71 -0.49 -15.27 -18.25
C VAL A 71 0.03 -15.49 -16.83
N ILE A 72 0.11 -16.75 -16.39
CA ILE A 72 0.74 -17.17 -15.11
C ILE A 72 2.05 -17.88 -15.41
#